data_AF-A0A7Y3MC50-F1
#
_entry.id   AF-A0A7Y3MC50-F1
#
_cell.length_a   1.000
_cell.length_b   1.000
_cell.length_c   1.000
_cell.angle_alpha   90.00
_cell.angle_beta   90.00
_cell.angle_gamma   90.00
#
_symmetry.space_group_name_H-M   'P 1'
#
loop_
_entity.id
_entity.type
_entity.pdbx_description
1 polymer ?
#
loop_
_entity_poly.entity_id
_entity_poly.type
_entity_poly.pdbx_seq_one_letter_code
_entity_poly.pdbx_strand_id
1 'polypeptide(L)'
;VPRDAEDYVHRIGRTARAAASGVAITLINPDDMYHFSGIENLIEKEIFKINVPAELGESPKWEVNKRRSNNRGRPKSKPRKHSGNKRR
;
A
#
# COMPACT_ATOMS: atom_id res chain seq x y z
N VAL A 1 3.97 -8.36 5.43
CA VAL A 1 4.04 -8.58 3.96
C VAL A 1 5.28 -7.87 3.39
N PRO A 2 5.95 -8.34 2.30
CA PRO A 2 7.02 -7.57 1.67
C PRO A 2 6.57 -6.13 1.39
N ARG A 3 7.44 -5.16 1.68
CA ARG A 3 7.11 -3.73 1.52
C ARG A 3 7.17 -3.28 0.05
N ASP A 4 7.91 -4.04 -0.75
CA ASP A 4 8.15 -3.84 -2.17
C ASP A 4 7.28 -4.84 -2.95
N ALA A 5 6.60 -4.34 -3.99
CA ALA A 5 5.63 -5.12 -4.73
C ALA A 5 6.30 -6.03 -5.77
N GLU A 6 7.39 -5.58 -6.37
CA GLU A 6 8.22 -6.39 -7.27
C GLU A 6 8.81 -7.60 -6.53
N ASP A 7 9.32 -7.41 -5.31
CA ASP A 7 9.82 -8.54 -4.50
C ASP A 7 8.70 -9.56 -4.21
N TYR A 8 7.47 -9.09 -3.95
CA TYR A 8 6.33 -10.00 -3.76
C TYR A 8 6.07 -10.86 -5.00
N VAL A 9 6.06 -10.27 -6.21
CA VAL A 9 5.86 -11.00 -7.47
C VAL A 9 6.94 -12.06 -7.67
N HIS A 10 8.21 -11.72 -7.42
CA HIS A 10 9.32 -12.66 -7.54
C HIS A 10 9.23 -13.84 -6.55
N ARG A 11 8.63 -13.62 -5.37
CA ARG A 11 8.40 -14.67 -4.36
C ARG A 11 7.28 -15.60 -4.77
N ILE A 12 6.12 -15.08 -5.16
CA ILE A 12 4.98 -15.93 -5.56
C ILE A 12 5.24 -16.65 -6.90
N GLY A 13 6.06 -16.07 -7.78
CA GLY A 13 6.50 -16.67 -9.05
C GLY A 13 7.32 -17.96 -8.89
N ARG A 14 7.65 -18.38 -7.65
CA ARG A 14 8.33 -19.65 -7.37
C ARG A 14 7.38 -20.83 -7.14
N THR A 15 6.07 -20.59 -7.10
CA THR A 15 5.08 -21.60 -6.65
C THR A 15 4.65 -22.60 -7.73
N ALA A 16 4.93 -22.38 -9.02
CA ALA A 16 4.62 -23.31 -10.11
C ALA A 16 5.90 -23.80 -10.81
N ARG A 17 6.19 -25.11 -10.75
CA ARG A 17 7.23 -25.78 -11.54
C ARG A 17 6.59 -26.94 -12.30
N ALA A 18 7.09 -27.20 -13.52
CA ALA A 18 6.76 -28.38 -14.34
C ALA A 18 5.27 -28.70 -14.45
N ALA A 19 4.50 -27.84 -15.14
CA ALA A 19 3.08 -28.03 -15.47
C ALA A 19 2.11 -28.22 -14.29
N ALA A 20 2.57 -28.07 -13.05
CA ALA A 20 1.72 -28.12 -11.86
C ALA A 20 1.22 -26.72 -11.47
N SER A 21 -0.03 -26.64 -10.99
CA SER A 21 -0.58 -25.43 -10.39
C SER A 21 0.11 -25.13 -9.04
N GLY A 22 0.62 -23.91 -8.90
CA GLY A 22 1.16 -23.39 -7.65
C GLY A 22 0.13 -22.59 -6.86
N VAL A 23 0.20 -22.62 -5.53
CA VAL A 23 -0.62 -21.79 -4.65
C VAL A 23 0.30 -20.99 -3.73
N ALA A 24 0.05 -19.68 -3.63
CA ALA A 24 0.70 -18.79 -2.68
C ALA A 24 -0.36 -18.26 -1.70
N ILE A 25 -0.13 -18.46 -0.40
CA ILE A 25 -1.00 -17.93 0.67
C ILE A 25 -0.22 -16.84 1.40
N THR A 26 -0.82 -15.66 1.51
CA THR A 26 -0.22 -14.50 2.17
C THR A 26 -1.02 -14.16 3.42
N LEU A 27 -0.34 -14.14 4.57
CA LEU A 27 -0.92 -13.69 5.84
C LEU A 27 -0.75 -12.18 5.96
N ILE A 28 -1.84 -11.47 6.24
CA ILE A 28 -1.90 -10.01 6.23
C ILE A 28 -2.43 -9.51 7.57
N ASN A 29 -1.70 -8.60 8.20
CA ASN A 29 -2.15 -7.85 9.37
C ASN A 29 -2.70 -6.47 8.97
N PRO A 30 -3.45 -5.76 9.83
CA PRO A 30 -3.98 -4.43 9.52
C PRO A 30 -2.94 -3.42 9.01
N ASP A 31 -1.71 -3.44 9.55
CA ASP A 31 -0.62 -2.57 9.08
C ASP A 31 -0.10 -2.92 7.67
N ASP A 32 -0.27 -4.17 7.24
CA ASP A 32 0.19 -4.67 5.94
C ASP A 32 -0.83 -4.39 4.81
N MET A 33 -2.10 -4.11 5.13
CA MET A 33 -3.19 -3.90 4.15
C MET A 33 -2.86 -2.78 3.15
N TYR A 34 -2.19 -1.72 3.61
CA TYR A 34 -1.77 -0.62 2.74
C TYR A 34 -0.72 -1.06 1.71
N HIS A 35 0.31 -1.78 2.15
CA HIS A 35 1.35 -2.28 1.26
C HIS A 35 0.79 -3.32 0.28
N PHE A 36 -0.11 -4.18 0.76
CA PHE A 36 -0.76 -5.19 -0.07
C PHE A 36 -1.66 -4.59 -1.15
N SER A 37 -2.33 -3.46 -0.89
CA SER A 37 -3.07 -2.74 -1.94
C SER A 37 -2.16 -2.26 -3.07
N GLY A 38 -0.91 -1.85 -2.76
CA GLY A 38 0.09 -1.52 -3.78
C GLY A 38 0.48 -2.73 -4.64
N ILE A 39 0.57 -3.91 -4.03
CA ILE A 39 0.82 -5.19 -4.71
C ILE A 39 -0.34 -5.55 -5.65
N GLU A 40 -1.58 -5.46 -5.20
CA GLU A 40 -2.77 -5.72 -6.04
C GLU A 40 -2.82 -4.78 -7.25
N ASN A 41 -2.46 -3.50 -7.05
CA ASN A 41 -2.37 -2.53 -8.14
C ASN A 41 -1.26 -2.88 -9.13
N LEU A 42 -0.08 -3.33 -8.67
CA LEU A 42 1.03 -3.72 -9.55
C LEU A 42 0.70 -4.96 -10.40
N ILE A 43 0.01 -5.93 -9.80
CA ILE A 43 -0.37 -7.18 -10.48
C ILE A 43 -1.62 -6.97 -11.35
N GLU A 44 -2.30 -5.82 -11.21
CA GLU A 44 -3.56 -5.47 -11.86
C GLU A 44 -4.67 -6.53 -11.65
N LYS A 45 -4.62 -7.21 -10.51
CA LYS A 45 -5.57 -8.27 -10.16
C LYS A 45 -5.97 -8.18 -8.70
N GLU A 46 -7.25 -8.36 -8.45
CA GLU A 46 -7.77 -8.50 -7.10
C GLU A 46 -7.47 -9.92 -6.58
N ILE A 47 -6.87 -10.00 -5.40
CA ILE A 47 -6.60 -11.28 -4.73
C ILE A 47 -7.78 -11.62 -3.82
N PHE A 48 -8.26 -12.86 -3.89
CA PHE A 48 -9.36 -13.34 -3.03
C PHE A 48 -8.93 -13.37 -1.56
N LYS A 49 -9.72 -12.74 -0.69
CA LYS A 49 -9.47 -12.70 0.76
C LYS A 49 -10.25 -13.83 1.42
N ILE A 50 -9.54 -14.78 2.01
CA ILE A 50 -10.12 -15.93 2.70
C ILE A 50 -10.27 -15.57 4.19
N ASN A 51 -11.44 -15.80 4.78
CA ASN A 51 -11.64 -15.66 6.22
C ASN A 51 -10.82 -16.71 6.97
N VAL A 52 -10.22 -16.29 8.09
CA VAL A 52 -9.56 -17.23 9.01
C VAL A 52 -10.57 -18.22 9.60
N PRO A 53 -10.15 -19.45 9.93
CA PRO A 53 -10.98 -20.42 10.65
C PRO A 53 -11.60 -19.81 11.90
N ALA A 54 -12.85 -20.16 12.21
CA ALA A 54 -13.60 -19.62 13.34
C ALA A 54 -12.90 -19.83 14.70
N GLU A 55 -12.07 -20.89 14.80
CA GLU A 55 -11.25 -21.21 15.97
C GLU A 55 -10.22 -20.13 16.30
N LEU A 56 -9.79 -19.33 15.32
CA LEU A 56 -8.81 -18.25 15.47
C LEU A 56 -9.47 -16.87 15.72
N GLY A 57 -10.81 -16.81 15.74
CA GLY A 57 -11.58 -15.58 15.93
C GLY A 57 -12.00 -14.89 14.63
N GLU A 58 -12.48 -13.66 14.74
CA GLU A 58 -12.96 -12.87 13.60
C GLU A 58 -11.78 -12.30 12.79
N SER A 59 -11.86 -12.41 11.45
CA SER A 59 -10.85 -11.79 10.58
C SER A 59 -10.95 -10.26 10.65
N PRO A 60 -9.83 -9.53 10.64
CA PRO A 60 -9.88 -8.07 10.58
C PRO A 60 -10.61 -7.63 9.31
N LYS A 61 -11.44 -6.58 9.42
CA LYS A 61 -12.09 -5.98 8.26
C LYS A 61 -11.02 -5.43 7.31
N TRP A 62 -11.17 -5.70 6.01
CA TRP A 62 -10.26 -5.20 5.00
C TRP A 62 -10.44 -3.68 4.85
N GLU A 63 -9.59 -2.93 5.53
CA GLU A 63 -9.58 -1.47 5.49
C GLU A 63 -8.21 -0.97 5.03
N VAL A 64 -8.12 -0.56 3.76
CA VAL A 64 -6.96 0.16 3.26
C VAL A 64 -7.04 1.59 3.79
N ASN A 65 -6.72 1.77 5.08
CA ASN A 65 -6.63 3.08 5.67
C ASN A 65 -5.48 3.78 4.96
N LYS A 66 -5.80 4.71 4.05
CA LYS A 66 -4.85 5.64 3.43
C LYS A 66 -4.20 6.37 4.59
N ARG A 67 -3.10 5.83 5.14
CA ARG A 67 -2.38 6.40 6.25
C ARG A 67 -2.09 7.84 5.88
N ARG A 68 -2.93 8.70 6.45
CA ARG A 68 -2.92 10.15 6.46
C ARG A 68 -2.10 10.73 5.31
N SER A 69 -2.79 11.30 4.34
CA SER A 69 -2.38 12.59 3.80
C SER A 69 -2.19 13.56 4.97
N ASN A 70 -1.08 13.42 5.70
CA ASN A 70 -0.46 14.49 6.45
C ASN A 70 0.16 15.40 5.40
N ASN A 71 -0.72 16.01 4.60
CA ASN A 71 -0.57 17.34 4.08
C ASN A 71 -0.55 18.27 5.31
N ARG A 72 0.49 18.13 6.14
CA ARG A 72 0.86 19.14 7.12
C ARG A 72 1.35 20.29 6.27
N GLY A 73 0.43 21.24 6.09
CA GLY A 73 0.54 22.37 5.20
C GLY A 73 1.94 22.94 5.19
N ARG A 74 2.56 22.91 4.01
CA ARG A 74 3.63 23.83 3.68
C ARG A 74 3.02 25.23 3.83
N PRO A 75 3.43 26.06 4.82
CA PRO A 75 2.92 27.41 4.89
C PRO A 75 3.42 28.09 3.62
N LYS A 76 2.48 28.50 2.77
CA LYS A 76 2.74 29.27 1.56
C LYS A 76 3.30 30.61 2.02
N SER A 77 4.62 30.70 2.16
CA SER A 77 5.33 31.93 2.49
C SER A 77 4.91 33.00 1.47
N LYS A 78 4.17 34.02 1.93
CA LYS A 78 3.72 35.14 1.10
C LYS A 78 4.97 35.83 0.52
N PRO A 79 5.01 36.14 -0.78
CA PRO A 79 6.11 36.93 -1.33
C PRO A 79 6.09 38.33 -0.69
N ARG A 80 7.22 38.72 -0.06
CA ARG A 80 7.42 40.09 0.43
C ARG A 80 7.44 41.01 -0.80
N LYS A 81 6.40 41.86 -0.94
CA LYS A 81 6.40 42.97 -1.89
C LYS A 81 7.60 43.86 -1.57
N HIS A 82 8.60 43.85 -2.45
CA HIS A 82 9.65 44.85 -2.46
C HIS A 82 9.01 46.16 -2.92
N SER A 83 8.74 47.06 -1.98
CA SER A 83 8.21 48.39 -2.27
C SER A 83 9.26 49.16 -3.05
N GLY A 84 8.97 49.37 -4.34
CA GLY A 84 9.79 50.17 -5.24
C GLY A 84 10.01 51.57 -4.70
N ASN A 85 11.27 51.97 -4.72
CA ASN A 85 11.77 53.22 -5.28
C ASN A 85 10.83 54.43 -5.15
N LYS A 86 11.03 55.25 -4.12
CA LYS A 86 10.52 56.61 -4.08
C LYS A 86 11.67 57.59 -4.28
N ARG A 87 11.74 58.09 -5.51
CA ARG A 87 12.48 59.29 -5.91
C ARG A 87 12.19 60.44 -4.95
N ARG A 88 13.23 61.12 -4.49
CA ARG A 88 13.33 62.58 -4.39
C ARG A 88 14.77 63.00 -4.15
#